data_AF-A0A2K6SBM1-F1
#
_entry.id   AF-A0A2K6SBM1-F1
#
_cell.length_a   1.000
_cell.length_b   1.000
_cell.length_c   1.000
_cell.angle_alpha   90.00
_cell.angle_beta   90.00
_cell.angle_gamma   90.00
#
_symmetry.space_group_name_H-M   'P 1'
#
loop_
_entity.id
_entity.type
_entity.pdbx_description
1 polymer ?
#
loop_
_entity_poly.entity_id
_entity_poly.type
_entity_poly.pdbx_seq_one_letter_code
_entity_poly.pdbx_strand_id
1 'polypeptide(L)'
;QAGVAIGRLKCVICDSYVCPCMPVRICDECNYGSYQGCCVICRGPEVSAAYYCKECTIQERDRDGCPKVVNLESSKTDLFYELKKYGFKKR
;
A
#
# COMPACT_ATOMS: atom_id res chain seq x y z
N GLN A 1 -0.65 -19.07 22.00
CA GLN A 1 0.42 -18.07 21.83
C GLN A 1 0.56 -17.77 20.34
N ALA A 2 0.09 -16.61 19.89
CA ALA A 2 0.15 -16.23 18.47
C ALA A 2 1.48 -15.51 18.21
N GLY A 3 2.38 -16.14 17.47
CA GLY A 3 3.63 -15.52 17.05
C GLY A 3 3.32 -14.31 16.17
N VAL A 4 3.90 -13.15 16.52
CA VAL A 4 3.83 -11.95 15.70
C VAL A 4 4.69 -12.20 14.46
N ALA A 5 4.08 -12.69 13.40
CA ALA A 5 4.70 -12.68 12.09
C ALA A 5 4.92 -11.22 11.70
N ILE A 6 6.14 -10.72 11.92
CA ILE A 6 6.59 -9.40 11.44
C ILE A 6 6.77 -9.53 9.92
N GLY A 7 5.66 -9.61 9.18
CA GLY A 7 5.65 -9.20 7.79
C GLY A 7 6.00 -7.72 7.73
N ARG A 8 6.46 -7.23 6.56
CA ARG A 8 6.63 -5.79 6.30
C ARG A 8 5.26 -5.12 6.27
N LEU A 9 4.69 -4.96 7.44
CA LEU A 9 3.46 -4.26 7.72
C LEU A 9 3.86 -2.78 7.72
N LYS A 10 3.23 -1.95 6.88
CA LYS A 10 3.51 -0.52 6.77
C LYS A 10 2.20 0.26 6.95
N CYS A 11 2.25 1.36 7.70
CA CYS A 11 1.10 2.27 7.83
C CYS A 11 0.76 2.87 6.47
N VAL A 12 -0.51 2.80 6.07
CA VAL A 12 -0.94 3.30 4.74
C VAL A 12 -0.96 4.81 4.60
N ILE A 13 -0.90 5.54 5.72
CA ILE A 13 -1.00 7.01 5.73
C ILE A 13 0.37 7.67 5.87
N CYS A 14 1.13 7.25 6.88
CA CYS A 14 2.41 7.89 7.24
C CYS A 14 3.62 7.01 6.96
N ASP A 15 3.45 5.86 6.30
CA ASP A 15 4.53 4.96 5.90
C ASP A 15 5.37 4.37 7.05
N SER A 16 4.92 4.55 8.31
CA SER A 16 5.58 4.04 9.50
C SER A 16 5.46 2.53 9.65
N TYR A 17 6.52 1.88 10.11
CA TYR A 17 6.58 0.43 10.40
C TYR A 17 6.36 0.09 11.88
N VAL A 18 6.09 1.10 12.72
CA VAL A 18 5.96 0.91 14.17
C VAL A 18 4.52 1.04 14.63
N CYS A 19 4.22 0.33 15.73
CA CYS A 19 2.93 0.38 16.45
C CYS A 19 1.70 0.22 15.54
N PRO A 20 1.55 -0.93 14.84
CA PRO A 20 0.30 -1.26 14.15
C PRO A 20 -0.85 -1.34 15.15
N CYS A 21 -1.97 -0.67 14.86
CA CYS A 21 -3.11 -0.61 15.77
C CYS A 21 -4.36 -1.25 15.16
N MET A 22 -4.69 -0.90 13.91
CA MET A 22 -5.91 -1.36 13.25
C MET A 22 -5.60 -1.84 11.83
N PRO A 23 -6.15 -2.99 11.38
CA PRO A 23 -6.01 -3.42 10.00
C PRO A 23 -6.81 -2.50 9.06
N VAL A 24 -6.29 -2.32 7.85
CA VAL A 24 -6.95 -1.50 6.81
C VAL A 24 -8.18 -2.22 6.26
N ARG A 25 -9.23 -1.46 5.99
CA ARG A 25 -10.44 -1.92 5.31
C ARG A 25 -10.53 -1.29 3.93
N ILE A 26 -10.77 -2.11 2.91
CA ILE A 26 -10.92 -1.69 1.52
C ILE A 26 -12.40 -1.86 1.17
N CYS A 27 -12.99 -0.90 0.46
CA CYS A 27 -14.36 -1.02 -0.03
C CYS A 27 -14.49 -2.08 -1.13
N ASP A 28 -15.70 -2.60 -1.34
CA ASP A 28 -15.95 -3.66 -2.33
C ASP A 28 -15.55 -3.25 -3.75
N GLU A 29 -15.79 -2.00 -4.14
CA GLU A 29 -15.40 -1.48 -5.46
C GLU A 29 -13.88 -1.59 -5.69
N CYS A 30 -13.08 -1.22 -4.68
CA CYS A 30 -11.62 -1.29 -4.73
C CYS A 30 -11.06 -2.71 -4.52
N ASN A 31 -11.92 -3.68 -4.19
CA ASN A 31 -11.60 -5.09 -4.02
C ASN A 31 -12.41 -5.98 -4.98
N TYR A 32 -12.73 -5.47 -6.17
CA TYR A 32 -13.46 -6.21 -7.20
C TYR A 32 -12.58 -6.55 -8.41
N GLY A 33 -12.79 -7.73 -9.00
CA GLY A 33 -12.13 -8.18 -10.22
C GLY A 33 -10.60 -8.14 -10.13
N SER A 34 -9.95 -7.54 -11.13
CA SER A 34 -8.49 -7.44 -11.21
C SER A 34 -7.83 -6.59 -10.12
N TYR A 35 -8.59 -5.94 -9.23
CA TYR A 35 -8.07 -5.20 -8.08
C TYR A 35 -7.97 -6.06 -6.81
N GLN A 36 -8.50 -7.28 -6.84
CA GLN A 36 -8.45 -8.22 -5.71
C GLN A 36 -7.02 -8.65 -5.43
N GLY A 37 -6.65 -8.66 -4.15
CA GLY A 37 -5.29 -9.01 -3.73
C GLY A 37 -4.22 -8.08 -4.30
N CYS A 38 -4.59 -6.87 -4.73
CA CYS A 38 -3.64 -5.84 -5.16
C CYS A 38 -3.35 -4.86 -4.02
N CYS A 39 -2.07 -4.56 -3.85
CA CYS A 39 -1.55 -3.62 -2.87
C CYS A 39 -2.27 -2.26 -2.95
N VAL A 40 -2.67 -1.76 -1.78
CA VAL A 40 -3.41 -0.49 -1.62
C VAL A 40 -2.66 0.76 -2.09
N ILE A 41 -1.33 0.72 -2.18
CA ILE A 41 -0.50 1.87 -2.58
C ILE A 41 -0.03 1.72 -4.04
N CYS A 42 0.49 0.54 -4.40
CA CYS A 42 1.23 0.37 -5.66
C CYS A 42 0.49 -0.44 -6.73
N ARG A 43 -0.66 -1.04 -6.40
CA ARG A 43 -1.47 -1.89 -7.30
C ARG A 43 -0.79 -3.17 -7.80
N GLY A 44 0.39 -3.51 -7.27
CA GLY A 44 1.07 -4.79 -7.50
C GLY A 44 0.48 -5.92 -6.65
N PRO A 45 0.99 -7.17 -6.79
CA PRO A 45 0.54 -8.30 -5.98
C PRO A 45 0.77 -8.03 -4.49
N GLU A 46 -0.27 -8.22 -3.67
CA GLU A 46 -0.20 -8.00 -2.22
C GLU A 46 0.52 -9.17 -1.53
N VAL A 47 1.60 -8.85 -0.81
CA VAL A 47 2.42 -9.83 -0.08
C VAL A 47 2.17 -9.77 1.43
N SER A 48 1.69 -8.64 1.94
CA SER A 48 1.46 -8.40 3.37
C SER A 48 0.21 -7.56 3.61
N ALA A 49 -0.46 -7.81 4.74
CA ALA A 49 -1.61 -7.03 5.17
C ALA A 49 -1.23 -5.56 5.46
N ALA A 50 -2.13 -4.63 5.15
CA ALA A 50 -1.95 -3.21 5.42
C ALA A 50 -2.59 -2.80 6.76
N TYR A 51 -2.04 -1.78 7.44
CA TYR A 51 -2.54 -1.31 8.73
C TYR A 51 -2.52 0.22 8.88
N TYR A 52 -3.21 0.73 9.92
CA TYR A 52 -3.09 2.09 10.45
C TYR A 52 -2.29 2.08 11.75
N CYS A 53 -1.25 2.91 11.84
CA CYS A 53 -0.47 3.03 13.06
C CYS A 53 -1.29 3.71 14.17
N LYS A 54 -0.87 3.52 15.42
CA LYS A 54 -1.56 4.08 16.58
C LYS A 54 -1.72 5.61 16.50
N GLU A 55 -0.71 6.32 16.02
CA GLU A 55 -0.77 7.77 15.85
C GLU A 55 -1.83 8.21 14.83
N CYS A 56 -1.89 7.54 13.68
CA CYS A 56 -2.91 7.81 12.67
C CYS A 56 -4.32 7.50 13.16
N THR A 57 -4.47 6.49 14.02
CA THR A 57 -5.77 6.14 14.63
C THR A 57 -6.18 7.18 15.69
N ILE A 58 -5.23 7.68 16.49
CA ILE A 58 -5.50 8.75 17.48
C ILE A 58 -5.91 10.05 16.80
N GLN A 59 -5.31 10.35 15.66
CA GLN A 59 -5.66 11.51 14.83
C GLN A 59 -6.89 11.27 13.94
N GLU A 60 -7.59 10.14 14.12
CA GLU A 60 -8.80 9.76 13.39
C GLU A 60 -8.64 9.69 11.86
N ARG A 61 -7.40 9.60 11.37
CA ARG A 61 -7.11 9.53 9.92
C ARG A 61 -7.54 8.20 9.29
N ASP A 62 -7.79 7.17 10.10
CA ASP A 62 -8.36 5.90 9.62
C ASP A 62 -9.83 6.02 9.20
N ARG A 63 -10.50 7.14 9.53
CA ARG A 63 -11.93 7.37 9.27
C ARG A 63 -12.23 8.08 7.95
N ASP A 64 -11.21 8.53 7.22
CA ASP A 64 -11.35 9.23 5.93
C ASP A 64 -12.01 8.38 4.83
N GLY A 65 -12.02 7.05 4.97
CA GLY A 65 -12.66 6.13 4.03
C GLY A 65 -11.69 5.10 3.47
N CYS A 66 -11.95 4.63 2.24
CA CYS A 66 -11.13 3.60 1.59
C CYS A 66 -9.75 4.18 1.21
N PRO A 67 -8.63 3.70 1.79
CA PRO A 67 -7.31 4.29 1.55
C PRO A 67 -6.64 3.80 0.26
N LYS A 68 -7.38 3.11 -0.63
CA LYS A 68 -6.81 2.54 -1.86
C LYS A 68 -6.50 3.67 -2.84
N VAL A 69 -5.22 3.79 -3.21
CA VAL A 69 -4.76 4.76 -4.21
C VAL A 69 -5.20 4.32 -5.60
N VAL A 70 -6.14 5.06 -6.19
CA VAL A 70 -6.69 4.75 -7.52
C VAL A 70 -5.78 5.20 -8.67
N ASN A 71 -5.08 6.32 -8.48
CA ASN A 71 -4.18 6.90 -9.47
C ASN A 71 -2.74 6.67 -9.02
N LEU A 72 -1.96 5.94 -9.84
CA LEU A 72 -0.54 5.76 -9.59
C LEU A 72 0.20 7.04 -10.02
N GLU A 73 1.00 7.60 -9.13
CA GLU A 73 1.78 8.81 -9.41
C GLU A 73 2.72 8.65 -10.61
N SER A 74 2.93 9.77 -11.30
CA SER A 74 3.76 9.90 -12.50
C SER A 74 5.20 9.44 -12.29
N SER A 75 5.72 9.40 -11.06
CA SER A 75 7.11 8.98 -10.77
C SER A 75 7.44 7.57 -11.27
N LYS A 76 6.47 6.64 -11.28
CA LYS A 76 6.70 5.29 -11.85
C LYS A 76 6.81 5.32 -13.37
N THR A 77 5.97 6.14 -13.99
CA THR A 77 5.96 6.34 -15.45
C THR A 77 7.21 7.08 -15.90
N ASP A 78 7.62 8.10 -15.14
CA ASP A 78 8.87 8.84 -15.34
C ASP A 78 10.07 7.91 -15.23
N LEU A 79 10.18 7.13 -14.14
CA LEU A 79 11.23 6.13 -13.99
C LEU A 79 11.27 5.13 -15.16
N PHE A 80 10.11 4.70 -15.67
CA PHE A 80 10.03 3.82 -16.83
C PHE A 80 10.62 4.48 -18.09
N TYR A 81 10.32 5.76 -18.34
CA TYR A 81 10.85 6.48 -19.49
C TYR A 81 12.33 6.85 -19.32
N GLU A 82 12.77 7.22 -18.10
CA GLU A 82 14.18 7.47 -17.78
C GLU A 82 15.03 6.22 -18.00
N LEU A 83 14.58 5.05 -17.53
CA LEU A 83 15.29 3.78 -17.75
C LEU A 83 15.34 3.40 -19.24
N LYS A 84 14.34 3.79 -20.04
CA LYS A 84 14.34 3.59 -21.51
C LYS A 84 15.34 4.48 -22.23
N LYS A 85 15.68 5.68 -21.72
CA LYS A 85 16.67 6.60 -22.33
C LYS A 85 18.07 5.98 -22.41
N TYR A 86 18.44 5.12 -21.46
CA TYR A 86 19.78 4.51 -21.38
C TYR A 86 19.90 3.15 -22.08
N GLY A 87 18.86 2.70 -22.79
CA GLY A 87 18.85 1.43 -23.52
C GLY A 87 18.57 0.22 -22.63
N PHE A 88 17.69 -0.66 -23.08
CA PHE A 88 17.33 -1.91 -22.40
C PHE A 88 18.57 -2.81 -22.28
N LYS A 89 19.24 -2.83 -21.12
CA LYS A 89 20.09 -3.98 -20.76
C LYS A 89 19.15 -5.10 -20.32
N LYS A 90 18.98 -6.13 -21.17
CA LYS A 90 18.34 -7.40 -20.79
C LYS A 90 18.97 -7.88 -19.47
N ARG A 91 18.14 -8.06 -18.45
CA ARG A 91 18.46 -8.91 -17.30
C ARG A 91 17.25 -9.74 -16.95
#